data_AF-A0A925JRL5-F1
#
_entry.id   AF-A0A925JRL5-F1
#
_cell.length_a   1.000
_cell.length_b   1.000
_cell.length_c   1.000
_cell.angle_alpha   90.00
_cell.angle_beta   90.00
_cell.angle_gamma   90.00
#
_symmetry.space_group_name_H-M   'P 1'
#
loop_
_entity.id
_entity.type
_entity.pdbx_description
1 polymer ?
#
loop_
_entity_poly.entity_id
_entity_poly.type
_entity_poly.pdbx_seq_one_letter_code
_entity_poly.pdbx_strand_id
1 'polypeptide(L)'
;TDPKDVIALKDTNSCPAWITANDQGTGYYHLLYQGDLNQKLLKNSSQLSVAERVDLLRNADALLQAGKLPAGDALSLARQFRNGPERDVITASIKIVNKVRRFVDPSMEPTYAKLIRDLFGEKARSLGWKSTAGEDDDTRLLRPEVLDIVGTLGQDPQLASEAKGLALKWLIDRSAVQADMVSAVLGVAAFHGDTGLFEQLLTAAKQSKDRRERERILTALSQFRDPAIANRALGLMLTDELDLRELLQTLNVLQVNPETRELPWKFVVANYDKLSPRLPNLLGVGGAAMLPESAISFCDEEHYKAAQSFFTPRMKDVNGGQKNLDVTLEAIQLCTARAAVQTPEINRFLEAYKN
;
A
#
# COMPACT_ATOMS: atom_id res chain seq x y z
N THR A 1 8.52 5.91 -32.70
CA THR A 1 9.33 4.89 -33.39
C THR A 1 9.17 3.61 -32.61
N ASP A 2 8.79 2.51 -33.26
CA ASP A 2 8.69 1.20 -32.61
C ASP A 2 10.06 0.54 -32.79
N PRO A 3 10.97 0.55 -31.79
CA PRO A 3 12.31 -0.01 -31.96
C PRO A 3 12.19 -1.54 -31.93
N LYS A 4 11.87 -2.12 -33.08
CA LYS A 4 11.95 -3.58 -33.27
C LYS A 4 13.40 -3.91 -33.61
N ASP A 5 14.02 -4.69 -32.74
CA ASP A 5 15.33 -5.28 -32.99
C ASP A 5 15.23 -6.80 -32.86
N VAL A 6 16.11 -7.52 -33.55
CA VAL A 6 16.16 -8.98 -33.55
C VAL A 6 17.51 -9.42 -33.00
N ILE A 7 17.51 -9.97 -31.80
CA ILE A 7 18.73 -10.48 -31.15
C ILE A 7 18.88 -11.97 -31.48
N ALA A 8 19.93 -12.31 -32.24
CA ALA A 8 20.29 -13.70 -32.47
C ALA A 8 20.92 -14.31 -31.21
N LEU A 9 20.37 -15.42 -30.73
CA LEU A 9 20.95 -16.19 -29.64
C LEU A 9 22.17 -16.96 -30.15
N LYS A 10 23.36 -16.42 -29.86
CA LYS A 10 24.64 -17.07 -30.20
C LYS A 10 24.83 -18.30 -29.30
N ASP A 11 25.52 -19.30 -29.80
CA ASP A 11 25.89 -20.51 -29.04
C ASP A 11 24.72 -21.42 -28.62
N THR A 12 23.59 -21.40 -29.36
CA THR A 12 22.49 -22.36 -29.17
C THR A 12 22.33 -23.26 -30.39
N ASN A 13 22.29 -24.58 -30.18
CA ASN A 13 22.07 -25.58 -31.25
C ASN A 13 20.57 -25.89 -31.48
N SER A 14 19.69 -25.28 -30.68
CA SER A 14 18.24 -25.46 -30.71
C SER A 14 17.54 -24.27 -30.03
N CYS A 15 16.27 -24.04 -30.35
CA CYS A 15 15.45 -23.06 -29.64
C CYS A 15 15.44 -23.33 -28.13
N PRO A 16 15.73 -22.34 -27.27
CA PRO A 16 15.68 -22.53 -25.83
C PRO A 16 14.29 -22.93 -25.34
N ALA A 17 14.24 -23.79 -24.32
CA ALA A 17 12.98 -24.20 -23.69
C ALA A 17 12.30 -23.06 -22.90
N TRP A 18 13.08 -22.09 -22.42
CA TRP A 18 12.67 -20.88 -21.71
C TRP A 18 13.78 -19.83 -21.83
N ILE A 19 13.47 -18.57 -21.51
CA ILE A 19 14.43 -17.46 -21.56
C ILE A 19 14.18 -16.48 -20.40
N THR A 20 15.26 -16.00 -19.79
CA THR A 20 15.31 -14.81 -18.95
C THR A 20 15.99 -13.71 -19.77
N ALA A 21 15.29 -12.60 -20.03
CA ALA A 21 15.79 -11.56 -20.94
C ALA A 21 16.53 -10.42 -20.21
N ASN A 22 16.67 -10.51 -18.88
CA ASN A 22 17.35 -9.53 -18.03
C ASN A 22 18.23 -10.27 -17.02
N ASP A 23 19.38 -10.76 -17.46
CA ASP A 23 20.31 -11.51 -16.61
C ASP A 23 20.66 -10.71 -15.35
N GLN A 24 20.54 -11.39 -14.20
CA GLN A 24 20.66 -10.82 -12.85
C GLN A 24 19.77 -9.60 -12.56
N GLY A 25 18.75 -9.31 -13.37
CA GLY A 25 17.87 -8.15 -13.19
C GLY A 25 18.58 -6.79 -13.32
N THR A 26 19.69 -6.72 -14.07
CA THR A 26 20.60 -5.56 -14.08
C THR A 26 20.21 -4.45 -15.05
N GLY A 27 19.37 -4.76 -16.04
CA GLY A 27 18.87 -3.81 -17.03
C GLY A 27 17.81 -2.86 -16.48
N TYR A 28 17.82 -1.60 -16.93
CA TYR A 28 16.82 -0.59 -16.57
C TYR A 28 15.65 -0.56 -17.56
N TYR A 29 14.90 -1.66 -17.61
CA TYR A 29 13.70 -1.80 -18.44
C TYR A 29 12.74 -2.83 -17.85
N HIS A 30 11.48 -2.82 -18.31
CA HIS A 30 10.50 -3.85 -17.94
C HIS A 30 10.28 -4.87 -19.05
N LEU A 31 10.13 -6.13 -18.67
CA LEU A 31 9.95 -7.25 -19.59
C LEU A 31 8.50 -7.72 -19.65
N LEU A 32 7.90 -7.66 -20.84
CA LEU A 32 6.65 -8.34 -21.17
C LEU A 32 6.94 -9.55 -22.07
N TYR A 33 6.93 -10.73 -21.47
CA TYR A 33 7.06 -11.99 -22.20
C TYR A 33 5.77 -12.29 -23.00
N GLN A 34 5.90 -12.60 -24.29
CA GLN A 34 4.77 -12.91 -25.18
C GLN A 34 4.53 -14.43 -25.29
N GLY A 35 3.29 -14.82 -25.59
CA GLY A 35 2.91 -16.23 -25.76
C GLY A 35 3.06 -17.04 -24.47
N ASP A 36 3.65 -18.23 -24.58
CA ASP A 36 3.86 -19.13 -23.45
C ASP A 36 5.22 -18.93 -22.73
N LEU A 37 6.01 -17.92 -23.13
CA LEU A 37 7.34 -17.67 -22.58
C LEU A 37 7.32 -17.41 -21.07
N ASN A 38 6.36 -16.62 -20.58
CA ASN A 38 6.22 -16.38 -19.14
C ASN A 38 5.97 -17.70 -18.41
N GLN A 39 5.00 -18.50 -18.88
CA GLN A 39 4.66 -19.79 -18.26
C GLN A 39 5.85 -20.77 -18.27
N LYS A 40 6.60 -20.82 -19.38
CA LYS A 40 7.82 -21.63 -19.50
C LYS A 40 8.90 -21.17 -18.51
N LEU A 41 9.11 -19.88 -18.37
CA LEU A 41 10.04 -19.31 -17.39
C LEU A 41 9.61 -19.65 -15.95
N LEU A 42 8.32 -19.47 -15.64
CA LEU A 42 7.77 -19.81 -14.31
C LEU A 42 7.89 -21.29 -13.99
N LYS A 43 7.70 -22.20 -14.94
CA LYS A 43 7.93 -23.65 -14.73
C LYS A 43 9.39 -23.97 -14.39
N ASN A 44 10.33 -23.10 -14.76
CA ASN A 44 11.76 -23.26 -14.54
C ASN A 44 12.32 -22.28 -13.51
N SER A 45 11.46 -21.65 -12.70
CA SER A 45 11.84 -20.57 -11.78
C SER A 45 12.84 -20.97 -10.68
N SER A 46 12.99 -22.26 -10.41
CA SER A 46 14.01 -22.80 -9.51
C SER A 46 15.44 -22.58 -10.04
N GLN A 47 15.61 -22.44 -11.35
CA GLN A 47 16.91 -22.18 -11.99
C GLN A 47 17.28 -20.69 -12.00
N LEU A 48 16.33 -19.81 -11.64
CA LEU A 48 16.57 -18.38 -11.60
C LEU A 48 17.33 -17.98 -10.34
N SER A 49 18.20 -16.99 -10.50
CA SER A 49 18.84 -16.32 -9.37
C SER A 49 17.78 -15.56 -8.55
N VAL A 50 18.12 -15.21 -7.31
CA VAL A 50 17.24 -14.40 -6.45
C VAL A 50 16.90 -13.08 -7.13
N ALA A 51 17.89 -12.44 -7.77
CA ALA A 51 17.71 -11.17 -8.47
C ALA A 51 16.72 -11.29 -9.63
N GLU A 52 16.76 -12.40 -10.39
CA GLU A 52 15.85 -12.65 -11.50
C GLU A 52 14.41 -12.94 -11.02
N ARG A 53 14.23 -13.64 -9.90
CA ARG A 53 12.90 -13.84 -9.31
C ARG A 53 12.30 -12.52 -8.83
N VAL A 54 13.12 -11.66 -8.21
CA VAL A 54 12.73 -10.31 -7.83
C VAL A 54 12.39 -9.47 -9.06
N ASP A 55 13.18 -9.55 -10.13
CA ASP A 55 12.93 -8.85 -11.39
C ASP A 55 11.59 -9.28 -12.01
N LEU A 56 11.28 -10.59 -12.00
CA LEU A 56 9.98 -11.08 -12.48
C LEU A 56 8.79 -10.50 -11.72
N LEU A 57 8.87 -10.45 -10.38
CA LEU A 57 7.82 -9.86 -9.55
C LEU A 57 7.71 -8.34 -9.77
N ARG A 58 8.82 -7.64 -9.94
CA ARG A 58 8.82 -6.19 -10.27
C ARG A 58 8.25 -5.91 -11.66
N ASN A 59 8.57 -6.75 -12.65
CA ASN A 59 7.98 -6.68 -13.98
C ASN A 59 6.48 -6.92 -13.93
N ALA A 60 6.02 -7.92 -13.17
CA ALA A 60 4.59 -8.17 -12.99
C ALA A 60 3.88 -6.97 -12.35
N ASP A 61 4.45 -6.37 -11.31
CA ASP A 61 3.93 -5.15 -10.68
C ASP A 61 3.84 -3.96 -11.67
N ALA A 62 4.90 -3.71 -12.42
CA ALA A 62 4.92 -2.62 -13.39
C ALA A 62 3.90 -2.84 -14.53
N LEU A 63 3.82 -4.07 -15.06
CA LEU A 63 2.88 -4.42 -16.12
C LEU A 63 1.43 -4.44 -15.65
N LEU A 64 1.18 -4.85 -14.40
CA LEU A 64 -0.13 -4.76 -13.75
C LEU A 64 -0.60 -3.29 -13.72
N GLN A 65 0.25 -2.38 -13.25
CA GLN A 65 -0.06 -0.95 -13.21
C GLN A 65 -0.22 -0.31 -14.60
N ALA A 66 0.53 -0.81 -15.59
CA ALA A 66 0.41 -0.39 -16.97
C ALA A 66 -0.80 -1.01 -17.71
N GLY A 67 -1.58 -1.88 -17.07
CA GLY A 67 -2.70 -2.58 -17.70
C GLY A 67 -2.27 -3.62 -18.76
N LYS A 68 -1.01 -4.06 -18.73
CA LYS A 68 -0.41 -5.01 -19.69
C LYS A 68 -0.32 -6.44 -19.17
N LEU A 69 -0.53 -6.65 -17.86
CA LEU A 69 -0.62 -7.96 -17.24
C LEU A 69 -1.95 -8.05 -16.45
N PRO A 70 -2.76 -9.10 -16.66
CA PRO A 70 -3.93 -9.36 -15.82
C PRO A 70 -3.53 -9.56 -14.36
N ALA A 71 -4.32 -9.01 -13.44
CA ALA A 71 -4.08 -9.14 -12.00
C ALA A 71 -4.05 -10.60 -11.53
N GLY A 72 -4.85 -11.48 -12.12
CA GLY A 72 -4.81 -12.91 -11.82
C GLY A 72 -3.46 -13.57 -12.11
N ASP A 73 -2.76 -13.12 -13.17
CA ASP A 73 -1.43 -13.61 -13.51
C ASP A 73 -0.38 -13.07 -12.52
N ALA A 74 -0.48 -11.78 -12.17
CA ALA A 74 0.40 -11.18 -11.16
C ALA A 74 0.22 -11.84 -9.77
N LEU A 75 -1.01 -12.11 -9.36
CA LEU A 75 -1.32 -12.83 -8.12
C LEU A 75 -0.85 -14.29 -8.16
N SER A 76 -0.93 -14.94 -9.32
CA SER A 76 -0.39 -16.29 -9.52
C SER A 76 1.12 -16.32 -9.33
N LEU A 77 1.82 -15.27 -9.78
CA LEU A 77 3.26 -15.11 -9.57
C LEU A 77 3.62 -14.91 -8.10
N ALA A 78 2.92 -14.00 -7.41
CA ALA A 78 3.09 -13.79 -5.97
C ALA A 78 2.84 -15.10 -5.20
N ARG A 79 1.82 -15.87 -5.60
CA ARG A 79 1.55 -17.20 -5.02
C ARG A 79 2.68 -18.18 -5.27
N GLN A 80 3.28 -18.20 -6.45
CA GLN A 80 4.38 -19.12 -6.76
C GLN A 80 5.59 -18.91 -5.83
N PHE A 81 5.88 -17.65 -5.50
CA PHE A 81 7.06 -17.27 -4.72
C PHE A 81 6.80 -17.06 -3.22
N ARG A 82 5.57 -17.28 -2.75
CA ARG A 82 5.15 -17.03 -1.35
C ARG A 82 6.00 -17.69 -0.26
N ASN A 83 6.58 -18.86 -0.58
CA ASN A 83 7.38 -19.67 0.36
C ASN A 83 8.89 -19.59 0.10
N GLY A 84 9.35 -18.63 -0.72
CA GLY A 84 10.78 -18.42 -0.94
C GLY A 84 11.51 -18.09 0.37
N PRO A 85 12.76 -18.54 0.59
CA PRO A 85 13.53 -18.16 1.77
C PRO A 85 13.95 -16.69 1.74
N GLU A 86 14.00 -16.05 0.57
CA GLU A 86 14.61 -14.73 0.39
C GLU A 86 13.62 -13.60 0.68
N ARG A 87 13.99 -12.68 1.59
CA ARG A 87 13.16 -11.51 1.98
C ARG A 87 12.66 -10.75 0.76
N ASP A 88 13.56 -10.39 -0.14
CA ASP A 88 13.23 -9.48 -1.25
C ASP A 88 12.18 -10.08 -2.21
N VAL A 89 12.14 -11.40 -2.34
CA VAL A 89 11.13 -12.13 -3.11
C VAL A 89 9.76 -12.07 -2.42
N ILE A 90 9.72 -12.26 -1.10
CA ILE A 90 8.48 -12.15 -0.32
C ILE A 90 7.97 -10.71 -0.33
N THR A 91 8.84 -9.72 -0.07
CA THR A 91 8.50 -8.28 -0.12
C THR A 91 7.94 -7.89 -1.48
N ALA A 92 8.53 -8.36 -2.59
CA ALA A 92 8.00 -8.10 -3.93
C ALA A 92 6.62 -8.75 -4.15
N SER A 93 6.39 -9.94 -3.58
CA SER A 93 5.08 -10.62 -3.62
C SER A 93 4.02 -9.86 -2.81
N ILE A 94 4.36 -9.40 -1.60
CA ILE A 94 3.51 -8.57 -0.73
C ILE A 94 3.09 -7.29 -1.47
N LYS A 95 4.02 -6.64 -2.19
CA LYS A 95 3.73 -5.41 -2.96
C LYS A 95 2.66 -5.64 -4.03
N ILE A 96 2.73 -6.74 -4.78
CA ILE A 96 1.72 -7.08 -5.78
C ILE A 96 0.35 -7.27 -5.11
N VAL A 97 0.31 -8.09 -4.04
CA VAL A 97 -0.93 -8.41 -3.33
C VAL A 97 -1.56 -7.14 -2.77
N ASN A 98 -0.79 -6.28 -2.10
CA ASN A 98 -1.27 -5.02 -1.53
C ASN A 98 -1.82 -4.07 -2.61
N LYS A 99 -1.13 -3.92 -3.76
CA LYS A 99 -1.60 -3.04 -4.85
C LYS A 99 -2.91 -3.49 -5.47
N VAL A 100 -3.13 -4.80 -5.56
CA VAL A 100 -4.38 -5.37 -6.07
C VAL A 100 -5.58 -5.00 -5.20
N ARG A 101 -5.39 -4.83 -3.87
CA ARG A 101 -6.48 -4.54 -2.92
C ARG A 101 -7.41 -3.44 -3.40
N ARG A 102 -6.86 -2.36 -3.97
CA ARG A 102 -7.63 -1.19 -4.40
C ARG A 102 -8.77 -1.54 -5.37
N PHE A 103 -8.63 -2.62 -6.12
CA PHE A 103 -9.58 -3.06 -7.15
C PHE A 103 -10.39 -4.30 -6.73
N VAL A 104 -10.23 -4.76 -5.50
CA VAL A 104 -11.04 -5.83 -4.90
C VAL A 104 -12.45 -5.27 -4.65
N ASP A 105 -13.45 -6.02 -5.09
CA ASP A 105 -14.84 -5.68 -4.79
C ASP A 105 -15.09 -5.74 -3.26
N PRO A 106 -15.79 -4.78 -2.65
CA PRO A 106 -16.07 -4.82 -1.21
C PRO A 106 -16.72 -6.12 -0.72
N SER A 107 -17.54 -6.78 -1.56
CA SER A 107 -18.14 -8.09 -1.23
C SER A 107 -17.12 -9.24 -1.19
N MET A 108 -15.95 -9.07 -1.81
CA MET A 108 -14.87 -10.04 -1.89
C MET A 108 -13.78 -9.81 -0.84
N GLU A 109 -13.87 -8.77 -0.01
CA GLU A 109 -12.89 -8.47 1.05
C GLU A 109 -12.62 -9.66 1.99
N PRO A 110 -13.62 -10.44 2.48
CA PRO A 110 -13.35 -11.62 3.29
C PRO A 110 -12.53 -12.70 2.55
N THR A 111 -12.80 -12.88 1.25
CA THR A 111 -12.08 -13.81 0.38
C THR A 111 -10.66 -13.34 0.10
N TYR A 112 -10.48 -12.04 -0.09
CA TYR A 112 -9.16 -11.42 -0.25
C TYR A 112 -8.31 -11.52 1.03
N ALA A 113 -8.93 -11.33 2.20
CA ALA A 113 -8.27 -11.55 3.48
C ALA A 113 -7.84 -13.03 3.64
N LYS A 114 -8.69 -13.99 3.20
CA LYS A 114 -8.33 -15.43 3.17
C LYS A 114 -7.13 -15.69 2.26
N LEU A 115 -7.11 -15.14 1.04
CA LEU A 115 -5.95 -15.23 0.14
C LEU A 115 -4.67 -14.77 0.83
N ILE A 116 -4.66 -13.63 1.52
CA ILE A 116 -3.48 -13.13 2.23
C ILE A 116 -3.02 -14.11 3.32
N ARG A 117 -3.95 -14.66 4.10
CA ARG A 117 -3.63 -15.65 5.14
C ARG A 117 -3.09 -16.95 4.54
N ASP A 118 -3.62 -17.40 3.40
CA ASP A 118 -3.15 -18.59 2.70
C ASP A 118 -1.75 -18.39 2.11
N LEU A 119 -1.43 -17.16 1.68
CA LEU A 119 -0.13 -16.83 1.12
C LEU A 119 0.95 -16.66 2.18
N PHE A 120 0.65 -15.95 3.26
CA PHE A 120 1.66 -15.41 4.17
C PHE A 120 1.40 -15.72 5.64
N GLY A 121 0.23 -16.27 5.99
CA GLY A 121 -0.20 -16.45 7.38
C GLY A 121 0.65 -17.45 8.16
N GLU A 122 1.07 -18.55 7.54
CA GLU A 122 1.98 -19.52 8.20
C GLU A 122 3.31 -18.86 8.58
N LYS A 123 3.93 -18.15 7.63
CA LYS A 123 5.18 -17.42 7.89
C LYS A 123 4.98 -16.32 8.93
N ALA A 124 3.92 -15.53 8.83
CA ALA A 124 3.61 -14.49 9.81
C ALA A 124 3.48 -15.05 11.24
N ARG A 125 2.74 -16.15 11.43
CA ARG A 125 2.57 -16.80 12.74
C ARG A 125 3.86 -17.48 13.22
N SER A 126 4.63 -18.09 12.33
CA SER A 126 5.94 -18.67 12.66
C SER A 126 6.94 -17.62 13.13
N LEU A 127 6.91 -16.41 12.56
CA LEU A 127 7.73 -15.31 13.01
C LEU A 127 7.16 -14.77 14.33
N GLY A 128 5.92 -14.30 14.35
CA GLY A 128 5.30 -13.63 15.49
C GLY A 128 5.89 -12.24 15.78
N TRP A 129 5.35 -11.53 16.76
CA TRP A 129 5.72 -10.13 17.03
C TRP A 129 7.07 -9.90 17.73
N LYS A 130 7.71 -10.97 18.21
CA LYS A 130 8.95 -10.89 18.99
C LYS A 130 10.11 -11.51 18.21
N SER A 131 11.15 -10.72 17.98
CA SER A 131 12.37 -11.20 17.36
C SER A 131 13.10 -12.22 18.24
N THR A 132 13.80 -13.15 17.60
CA THR A 132 14.56 -14.20 18.28
C THR A 132 16.03 -13.79 18.46
N ALA A 133 16.72 -14.37 19.45
CA ALA A 133 18.14 -14.08 19.67
C ALA A 133 18.98 -14.72 18.55
N GLY A 134 19.86 -13.93 17.91
CA GLY A 134 20.66 -14.40 16.78
C GLY A 134 19.92 -14.47 15.45
N GLU A 135 18.72 -13.88 15.37
CA GLU A 135 17.97 -13.73 14.12
C GLU A 135 18.77 -12.96 13.07
N ASP A 136 18.76 -13.47 11.83
CA ASP A 136 19.41 -12.82 10.71
C ASP A 136 18.65 -11.54 10.28
N ASP A 137 19.36 -10.63 9.62
CA ASP A 137 18.80 -9.34 9.23
C ASP A 137 17.66 -9.45 8.21
N ASP A 138 17.67 -10.47 7.34
CA ASP A 138 16.60 -10.66 6.35
C ASP A 138 15.30 -11.07 7.04
N THR A 139 15.37 -12.00 7.99
CA THR A 139 14.23 -12.38 8.83
C THR A 139 13.73 -11.19 9.66
N ARG A 140 14.64 -10.45 10.30
CA ARG A 140 14.30 -9.29 11.13
C ARG A 140 13.59 -8.19 10.32
N LEU A 141 14.05 -7.93 9.09
CA LEU A 141 13.47 -6.92 8.20
C LEU A 141 12.17 -7.39 7.55
N LEU A 142 12.02 -8.70 7.27
CA LEU A 142 10.79 -9.26 6.71
C LEU A 142 9.63 -9.27 7.71
N ARG A 143 9.93 -9.54 8.98
CA ARG A 143 8.97 -9.71 10.07
C ARG A 143 7.89 -8.61 10.14
N PRO A 144 8.22 -7.31 10.22
CA PRO A 144 7.19 -6.27 10.25
C PRO A 144 6.35 -6.22 8.98
N GLU A 145 6.93 -6.46 7.79
CA GLU A 145 6.18 -6.42 6.52
C GLU A 145 5.12 -7.52 6.45
N VAL A 146 5.50 -8.75 6.79
CA VAL A 146 4.57 -9.89 6.69
C VAL A 146 3.51 -9.87 7.80
N LEU A 147 3.88 -9.44 9.01
CA LEU A 147 2.91 -9.28 10.10
C LEU A 147 1.93 -8.14 9.85
N ASP A 148 2.38 -7.04 9.24
CA ASP A 148 1.52 -5.92 8.88
C ASP A 148 0.46 -6.34 7.86
N ILE A 149 0.84 -6.94 6.73
CA ILE A 149 -0.13 -7.32 5.70
C ILE A 149 -1.09 -8.42 6.19
N VAL A 150 -0.61 -9.41 6.96
CA VAL A 150 -1.47 -10.49 7.49
C VAL A 150 -2.37 -9.98 8.63
N GLY A 151 -1.84 -9.13 9.51
CA GLY A 151 -2.59 -8.54 10.62
C GLY A 151 -3.64 -7.54 10.16
N THR A 152 -3.35 -6.71 9.15
CA THR A 152 -4.29 -5.73 8.60
C THR A 152 -5.22 -6.36 7.55
N LEU A 153 -4.73 -6.48 6.32
CA LEU A 153 -5.50 -6.88 5.14
C LEU A 153 -5.86 -8.37 5.15
N GLY A 154 -4.98 -9.20 5.74
CA GLY A 154 -5.27 -10.60 6.03
C GLY A 154 -6.25 -10.78 7.19
N GLN A 155 -6.55 -9.73 7.96
CA GLN A 155 -7.49 -9.74 9.08
C GLN A 155 -7.30 -10.96 10.00
N ASP A 156 -6.06 -11.35 10.27
CA ASP A 156 -5.77 -12.46 11.18
C ASP A 156 -6.12 -12.06 12.62
N PRO A 157 -7.12 -12.70 13.25
CA PRO A 157 -7.64 -12.25 14.55
C PRO A 157 -6.63 -12.44 15.69
N GLN A 158 -5.74 -13.45 15.58
CA GLN A 158 -4.71 -13.69 16.59
C GLN A 158 -3.67 -12.58 16.53
N LEU A 159 -3.13 -12.29 15.34
CA LEU A 159 -2.12 -11.25 15.17
C LEU A 159 -2.66 -9.86 15.53
N ALA A 160 -3.93 -9.58 15.20
CA ALA A 160 -4.60 -8.34 15.58
C ALA A 160 -4.73 -8.17 17.09
N SER A 161 -5.15 -9.24 17.79
CA SER A 161 -5.25 -9.24 19.26
C SER A 161 -3.89 -9.03 19.94
N GLU A 162 -2.86 -9.75 19.48
CA GLU A 162 -1.49 -9.63 19.98
C GLU A 162 -0.94 -8.22 19.75
N ALA A 163 -1.14 -7.65 18.56
CA ALA A 163 -0.72 -6.28 18.24
C ALA A 163 -1.39 -5.25 19.15
N LYS A 164 -2.70 -5.37 19.41
CA LYS A 164 -3.41 -4.48 20.35
C LYS A 164 -2.81 -4.57 21.76
N GLY A 165 -2.55 -5.78 22.26
CA GLY A 165 -1.93 -5.99 23.57
C GLY A 165 -0.52 -5.40 23.66
N LEU A 166 0.28 -5.54 22.60
CA LEU A 166 1.63 -4.98 22.51
C LEU A 166 1.62 -3.45 22.38
N ALA A 167 0.69 -2.88 21.61
CA ALA A 167 0.52 -1.44 21.48
C ALA A 167 0.20 -0.80 22.84
N LEU A 168 -0.75 -1.37 23.59
CA LEU A 168 -1.10 -0.89 24.93
C LEU A 168 0.09 -0.98 25.91
N LYS A 169 0.85 -2.08 25.87
CA LYS A 169 2.09 -2.20 26.67
C LYS A 169 3.13 -1.16 26.27
N TRP A 170 3.33 -0.96 24.97
CA TRP A 170 4.29 0.01 24.45
C TRP A 170 3.93 1.45 24.83
N LEU A 171 2.63 1.78 24.89
CA LEU A 171 2.14 3.08 25.35
C LEU A 171 2.47 3.37 26.82
N ILE A 172 2.73 2.33 27.63
CA ILE A 172 3.18 2.44 29.03
C ILE A 172 4.70 2.36 29.12
N ASP A 173 5.30 1.39 28.43
CA ASP A 173 6.73 1.09 28.44
C ASP A 173 7.25 0.94 27.01
N ARG A 174 8.02 1.94 26.55
CA ARG A 174 8.56 1.96 25.18
C ARG A 174 9.51 0.80 24.89
N SER A 175 10.04 0.12 25.91
CA SER A 175 10.90 -1.06 25.74
C SER A 175 10.12 -2.37 25.54
N ALA A 176 8.80 -2.36 25.73
CA ALA A 176 7.95 -3.55 25.58
C ALA A 176 7.88 -4.09 24.14
N VAL A 177 8.21 -3.26 23.14
CA VAL A 177 8.24 -3.60 21.73
C VAL A 177 9.56 -3.14 21.13
N GLN A 178 10.19 -4.00 20.33
CA GLN A 178 11.44 -3.64 19.65
C GLN A 178 11.24 -2.49 18.67
N ALA A 179 12.24 -1.63 18.53
CA ALA A 179 12.10 -0.35 17.83
C ALA A 179 11.72 -0.49 16.35
N ASP A 180 12.10 -1.58 15.67
CA ASP A 180 11.74 -1.90 14.29
C ASP A 180 10.32 -2.48 14.14
N MET A 181 9.75 -3.03 15.21
CA MET A 181 8.39 -3.59 15.23
C MET A 181 7.30 -2.58 15.59
N VAL A 182 7.64 -1.46 16.23
CA VAL A 182 6.66 -0.49 16.75
C VAL A 182 5.64 -0.05 15.69
N SER A 183 6.10 0.33 14.49
CA SER A 183 5.19 0.81 13.44
C SER A 183 4.17 -0.24 13.02
N ALA A 184 4.59 -1.50 12.84
CA ALA A 184 3.70 -2.59 12.46
C ALA A 184 2.72 -2.95 13.60
N VAL A 185 3.21 -2.97 14.85
CA VAL A 185 2.35 -3.21 16.02
C VAL A 185 1.28 -2.13 16.16
N LEU A 186 1.67 -0.85 16.11
CA LEU A 186 0.72 0.25 16.22
C LEU A 186 -0.24 0.29 15.04
N GLY A 187 0.25 0.03 13.82
CA GLY A 187 -0.57 0.03 12.62
C GLY A 187 -1.62 -1.06 12.61
N VAL A 188 -1.24 -2.31 12.92
CA VAL A 188 -2.22 -3.41 13.06
C VAL A 188 -3.19 -3.15 14.20
N ALA A 189 -2.72 -2.64 15.35
CA ALA A 189 -3.60 -2.31 16.47
C ALA A 189 -4.61 -1.20 16.12
N ALA A 190 -4.19 -0.15 15.41
CA ALA A 190 -5.04 0.94 14.98
C ALA A 190 -6.04 0.50 13.89
N PHE A 191 -5.61 -0.36 12.96
CA PHE A 191 -6.47 -0.90 11.92
C PHE A 191 -7.71 -1.60 12.49
N HIS A 192 -7.55 -2.31 13.61
CA HIS A 192 -8.64 -2.98 14.36
C HIS A 192 -9.07 -2.22 15.63
N GLY A 193 -8.64 -0.97 15.75
CA GLY A 193 -8.72 -0.20 16.98
C GLY A 193 -10.10 0.37 17.28
N ASP A 194 -10.31 0.71 18.55
CA ASP A 194 -11.51 1.37 19.05
C ASP A 194 -11.20 2.80 19.53
N THR A 195 -12.24 3.55 19.93
CA THR A 195 -12.10 4.92 20.44
C THR A 195 -11.16 4.98 21.66
N GLY A 196 -11.15 3.94 22.51
CA GLY A 196 -10.29 3.90 23.68
C GLY A 196 -8.80 3.82 23.33
N LEU A 197 -8.44 3.04 22.30
CA LEU A 197 -7.07 3.02 21.77
C LEU A 197 -6.73 4.35 21.07
N PHE A 198 -7.67 4.92 20.30
CA PHE A 198 -7.48 6.20 19.62
C PHE A 198 -7.13 7.33 20.60
N GLU A 199 -7.87 7.48 21.68
CA GLU A 199 -7.63 8.54 22.68
C GLU A 199 -6.32 8.35 23.44
N GLN A 200 -5.90 7.10 23.68
CA GLN A 200 -4.59 6.81 24.26
C GLN A 200 -3.44 7.17 23.31
N LEU A 201 -3.57 6.86 22.03
CA LEU A 201 -2.60 7.26 21.00
C LEU A 201 -2.55 8.80 20.86
N LEU A 202 -3.70 9.47 20.85
CA LEU A 202 -3.77 10.93 20.78
C LEU A 202 -3.09 11.59 21.98
N THR A 203 -3.35 11.07 23.18
CA THR A 203 -2.68 11.53 24.41
C THR A 203 -1.16 11.34 24.33
N ALA A 204 -0.71 10.16 23.90
CA ALA A 204 0.71 9.86 23.75
C ALA A 204 1.37 10.75 22.69
N ALA A 205 0.71 11.00 21.55
CA ALA A 205 1.20 11.92 20.53
C ALA A 205 1.45 13.30 21.14
N LYS A 206 0.45 13.89 21.83
CA LYS A 206 0.53 15.22 22.45
C LYS A 206 1.64 15.34 23.49
N GLN A 207 2.00 14.25 24.17
CA GLN A 207 3.02 14.23 25.22
C GLN A 207 4.43 13.92 24.70
N SER A 208 4.54 13.24 23.55
CA SER A 208 5.82 12.75 23.05
C SER A 208 6.72 13.90 22.57
N LYS A 209 7.98 13.87 23.04
CA LYS A 209 9.06 14.78 22.62
C LYS A 209 10.03 14.11 21.65
N ASP A 210 9.94 12.79 21.49
CA ASP A 210 10.74 12.06 20.51
C ASP A 210 10.06 12.12 19.15
N ARG A 211 10.76 12.69 18.17
CA ARG A 211 10.20 12.91 16.84
C ARG A 211 9.81 11.60 16.14
N ARG A 212 10.62 10.54 16.26
CA ARG A 212 10.35 9.26 15.59
C ARG A 212 9.17 8.55 16.23
N GLU A 213 9.07 8.60 17.56
CA GLU A 213 7.92 8.09 18.31
C GLU A 213 6.65 8.82 17.90
N ARG A 214 6.70 10.16 17.89
CA ARG A 214 5.56 11.00 17.52
C ARG A 214 5.09 10.72 16.10
N GLU A 215 6.00 10.63 15.13
CA GLU A 215 5.67 10.27 13.74
C GLU A 215 4.95 8.90 13.67
N ARG A 216 5.44 7.87 14.39
CA ARG A 216 4.80 6.54 14.43
C ARG A 216 3.39 6.57 15.01
N ILE A 217 3.18 7.32 16.11
CA ILE A 217 1.86 7.44 16.75
C ILE A 217 0.89 8.19 15.83
N LEU A 218 1.35 9.28 15.19
CA LEU A 218 0.53 10.03 14.23
C LEU A 218 0.14 9.19 13.03
N THR A 219 1.03 8.32 12.53
CA THR A 219 0.68 7.37 11.46
C THR A 219 -0.39 6.39 11.93
N ALA A 220 -0.27 5.86 13.15
CA ALA A 220 -1.28 4.97 13.72
C ALA A 220 -2.65 5.67 13.89
N LEU A 221 -2.68 6.93 14.32
CA LEU A 221 -3.92 7.72 14.41
C LEU A 221 -4.65 7.85 13.08
N SER A 222 -3.93 7.80 11.96
CA SER A 222 -4.51 7.86 10.61
C SER A 222 -4.97 6.50 10.07
N GLN A 223 -4.72 5.39 10.77
CA GLN A 223 -4.95 4.02 10.27
C GLN A 223 -6.26 3.38 10.76
N PHE A 224 -7.02 4.05 11.62
CA PHE A 224 -8.32 3.58 12.10
C PHE A 224 -9.33 3.47 10.94
N ARG A 225 -10.11 2.38 10.96
CA ARG A 225 -11.08 2.05 9.90
C ARG A 225 -12.52 2.46 10.25
N ASP A 226 -12.84 2.60 11.53
CA ASP A 226 -14.15 3.08 11.96
C ASP A 226 -14.39 4.53 11.46
N PRO A 227 -15.47 4.79 10.69
CA PRO A 227 -15.71 6.11 10.12
C PRO A 227 -15.88 7.23 11.16
N ALA A 228 -16.38 6.95 12.37
CA ALA A 228 -16.52 7.95 13.41
C ALA A 228 -15.15 8.34 13.99
N ILE A 229 -14.29 7.35 14.23
CA ILE A 229 -12.90 7.60 14.68
C ILE A 229 -12.09 8.31 13.58
N ALA A 230 -12.23 7.89 12.33
CA ALA A 230 -11.56 8.54 11.19
C ALA A 230 -11.97 10.02 11.04
N ASN A 231 -13.26 10.35 11.22
CA ASN A 231 -13.73 11.73 11.25
C ASN A 231 -13.17 12.51 12.46
N ARG A 232 -13.04 11.88 13.63
CA ARG A 232 -12.38 12.50 14.78
C ARG A 232 -10.91 12.84 14.46
N ALA A 233 -10.19 11.92 13.80
CA ALA A 233 -8.80 12.15 13.36
C ALA A 233 -8.70 13.33 12.38
N LEU A 234 -9.57 13.38 11.36
CA LEU A 234 -9.65 14.52 10.43
C LEU A 234 -9.98 15.83 11.17
N GLY A 235 -10.89 15.78 12.14
CA GLY A 235 -11.29 16.93 12.95
C GLY A 235 -10.14 17.56 13.73
N LEU A 236 -9.08 16.83 14.07
CA LEU A 236 -7.88 17.38 14.71
C LEU A 236 -7.20 18.45 13.84
N MET A 237 -7.34 18.37 12.51
CA MET A 237 -6.82 19.38 11.58
C MET A 237 -7.50 20.74 11.73
N LEU A 238 -8.65 20.81 12.40
CA LEU A 238 -9.38 22.05 12.67
C LEU A 238 -9.11 22.64 14.05
N THR A 239 -8.33 21.95 14.89
CA THR A 239 -7.98 22.39 16.24
C THR A 239 -6.50 22.79 16.31
N ASP A 240 -6.08 23.31 17.46
CA ASP A 240 -4.67 23.59 17.78
C ASP A 240 -4.09 22.52 18.72
N GLU A 241 -4.72 21.33 18.81
CA GLU A 241 -4.25 20.25 19.67
C GLU A 241 -2.92 19.63 19.16
N LEU A 242 -2.68 19.68 17.85
CA LEU A 242 -1.49 19.18 17.15
C LEU A 242 -1.17 20.11 15.97
N ASP A 243 0.09 20.09 15.50
CA ASP A 243 0.46 20.86 14.31
C ASP A 243 -0.23 20.27 13.07
N LEU A 244 -0.93 21.13 12.31
CA LEU A 244 -1.65 20.75 11.11
C LEU A 244 -0.76 19.99 10.09
N ARG A 245 0.53 20.36 9.98
CA ARG A 245 1.48 19.73 9.04
C ARG A 245 1.70 18.25 9.35
N GLU A 246 1.65 17.89 10.63
CA GLU A 246 1.83 16.52 11.10
C GLU A 246 0.59 15.65 10.82
N LEU A 247 -0.56 16.28 10.60
CA LEU A 247 -1.82 15.61 10.37
C LEU A 247 -2.14 15.44 8.88
N LEU A 248 -1.45 16.14 7.97
CA LEU A 248 -1.72 16.10 6.53
C LEU A 248 -1.72 14.68 5.94
N GLN A 249 -0.87 13.78 6.45
CA GLN A 249 -0.85 12.39 6.02
C GLN A 249 -2.19 11.67 6.24
N THR A 250 -3.01 12.11 7.19
CA THR A 250 -4.33 11.54 7.49
C THR A 250 -5.25 11.57 6.28
N LEU A 251 -5.14 12.61 5.45
CA LEU A 251 -5.89 12.70 4.19
C LEU A 251 -5.52 11.55 3.23
N ASN A 252 -4.24 11.16 3.20
CA ASN A 252 -3.72 10.11 2.31
C ASN A 252 -3.95 8.70 2.84
N VAL A 253 -3.77 8.48 4.14
CA VAL A 253 -3.94 7.14 4.74
C VAL A 253 -5.41 6.71 4.81
N LEU A 254 -6.34 7.64 5.07
CA LEU A 254 -7.76 7.29 5.13
C LEU A 254 -8.36 7.03 3.75
N GLN A 255 -7.84 7.63 2.68
CA GLN A 255 -8.48 7.51 1.37
C GLN A 255 -8.21 6.17 0.64
N VAL A 256 -7.18 5.41 1.02
CA VAL A 256 -6.80 4.16 0.31
C VAL A 256 -7.74 2.97 0.55
N ASN A 257 -8.88 3.21 1.18
CA ASN A 257 -9.38 2.30 2.18
C ASN A 257 -10.93 2.39 2.14
N PRO A 258 -11.67 1.37 1.67
CA PRO A 258 -13.06 1.53 1.21
C PRO A 258 -14.01 2.28 2.17
N GLU A 259 -14.04 1.87 3.44
CA GLU A 259 -14.95 2.41 4.47
C GLU A 259 -14.63 3.85 4.91
N THR A 260 -13.44 4.37 4.60
CA THR A 260 -13.03 5.75 4.93
C THR A 260 -12.69 6.57 3.69
N ARG A 261 -12.76 5.99 2.48
CA ARG A 261 -12.28 6.58 1.23
C ARG A 261 -12.85 7.97 0.95
N GLU A 262 -14.13 8.10 1.22
CA GLU A 262 -14.92 9.32 1.04
C GLU A 262 -14.57 10.45 2.01
N LEU A 263 -14.07 10.11 3.20
CA LEU A 263 -14.02 11.04 4.32
C LEU A 263 -13.02 12.19 4.09
N PRO A 264 -11.77 11.96 3.63
CA PRO A 264 -10.84 13.05 3.36
C PRO A 264 -11.37 14.08 2.38
N TRP A 265 -11.94 13.64 1.26
CA TRP A 265 -12.53 14.51 0.24
C TRP A 265 -13.67 15.36 0.82
N LYS A 266 -14.66 14.71 1.47
CA LYS A 266 -15.80 15.41 2.09
C LYS A 266 -15.35 16.40 3.15
N PHE A 267 -14.38 16.01 3.98
CA PHE A 267 -13.82 16.85 5.01
C PHE A 267 -13.13 18.09 4.44
N VAL A 268 -12.30 17.92 3.39
CA VAL A 268 -11.60 19.04 2.73
C VAL A 268 -12.59 19.98 2.06
N VAL A 269 -13.59 19.47 1.33
CA VAL A 269 -14.63 20.31 0.71
C VAL A 269 -15.38 21.12 1.75
N ALA A 270 -15.81 20.48 2.85
CA ALA A 270 -16.59 21.14 3.89
C ALA A 270 -15.79 22.17 4.71
N ASN A 271 -14.45 22.07 4.74
CA ASN A 271 -13.60 22.90 5.60
C ASN A 271 -12.50 23.65 4.84
N TYR A 272 -12.56 23.73 3.52
CA TYR A 272 -11.50 24.32 2.68
C TYR A 272 -11.11 25.74 3.14
N ASP A 273 -12.08 26.59 3.42
CA ASP A 273 -11.84 27.99 3.83
C ASP A 273 -11.20 28.10 5.23
N LYS A 274 -11.37 27.07 6.07
CA LYS A 274 -10.72 26.99 7.39
C LYS A 274 -9.31 26.40 7.31
N LEU A 275 -9.09 25.47 6.38
CA LEU A 275 -7.82 24.77 6.20
C LEU A 275 -6.82 25.59 5.40
N SER A 276 -7.22 26.09 4.24
CA SER A 276 -6.33 26.72 3.26
C SER A 276 -5.48 27.87 3.84
N PRO A 277 -5.97 28.76 4.71
CA PRO A 277 -5.15 29.84 5.27
C PRO A 277 -4.15 29.37 6.34
N ARG A 278 -4.39 28.21 6.96
CA ARG A 278 -3.54 27.63 8.02
C ARG A 278 -2.41 26.76 7.46
N LEU A 279 -2.51 26.37 6.19
CA LEU A 279 -1.50 25.53 5.55
C LEU A 279 -0.27 26.37 5.15
N PRO A 280 0.91 26.06 5.68
CA PRO A 280 2.11 26.80 5.34
C PRO A 280 2.58 26.46 3.93
N ASN A 281 3.20 27.43 3.26
CA ASN A 281 3.93 27.17 2.03
C ASN A 281 5.14 26.28 2.32
N LEU A 282 5.34 25.24 1.51
CA LEU A 282 6.42 24.27 1.67
C LEU A 282 7.26 24.22 0.41
N LEU A 283 8.56 24.52 0.53
CA LEU A 283 9.51 24.47 -0.60
C LEU A 283 9.03 25.25 -1.84
N GLY A 284 8.37 26.39 -1.63
CA GLY A 284 7.81 27.23 -2.69
C GLY A 284 6.43 26.80 -3.21
N VAL A 285 5.92 25.63 -2.83
CA VAL A 285 4.56 25.18 -3.13
C VAL A 285 3.58 25.82 -2.15
N GLY A 286 2.45 26.32 -2.66
CA GLY A 286 1.40 26.92 -1.85
C GLY A 286 0.79 25.90 -0.89
N GLY A 287 0.54 26.29 0.37
CA GLY A 287 0.07 25.34 1.39
C GLY A 287 -1.21 24.57 1.02
N ALA A 288 -2.15 25.25 0.35
CA ALA A 288 -3.39 24.64 -0.13
C ALA A 288 -3.22 23.75 -1.38
N ALA A 289 -2.05 23.76 -2.03
CA ALA A 289 -1.83 23.07 -3.30
C ALA A 289 -1.94 21.54 -3.19
N MET A 290 -1.82 20.97 -1.99
CA MET A 290 -1.92 19.53 -1.74
C MET A 290 -3.37 19.07 -1.49
N LEU A 291 -4.30 20.01 -1.24
CA LEU A 291 -5.69 19.66 -0.94
C LEU A 291 -6.42 18.89 -2.06
N PRO A 292 -6.13 19.09 -3.36
CA PRO A 292 -6.64 18.22 -4.42
C PRO A 292 -6.38 16.72 -4.19
N GLU A 293 -5.24 16.36 -3.59
CA GLU A 293 -4.88 14.96 -3.36
C GLU A 293 -5.86 14.22 -2.45
N SER A 294 -6.70 14.92 -1.69
CA SER A 294 -7.79 14.30 -0.92
C SER A 294 -8.79 13.50 -1.76
N ALA A 295 -8.80 13.71 -3.09
CA ALA A 295 -9.62 12.98 -4.06
C ALA A 295 -8.83 11.97 -4.93
N ILE A 296 -7.51 11.84 -4.74
CA ILE A 296 -6.65 11.04 -5.65
C ILE A 296 -7.02 9.55 -5.66
N SER A 297 -7.73 9.08 -4.62
CA SER A 297 -8.10 7.68 -4.49
C SER A 297 -9.41 7.27 -5.17
N PHE A 298 -10.11 8.18 -5.85
CA PHE A 298 -11.31 7.82 -6.61
C PHE A 298 -10.96 7.20 -7.97
N CYS A 299 -11.94 6.50 -8.56
CA CYS A 299 -11.79 5.70 -9.78
C CYS A 299 -13.07 5.77 -10.63
N ASP A 300 -13.72 6.94 -10.63
CA ASP A 300 -14.98 7.17 -11.31
C ASP A 300 -15.12 8.62 -11.81
N GLU A 301 -16.00 8.79 -12.79
CA GLU A 301 -16.25 10.05 -13.50
C GLU A 301 -16.94 11.10 -12.60
N GLU A 302 -17.74 10.67 -11.62
CA GLU A 302 -18.47 11.56 -10.72
C GLU A 302 -17.49 12.35 -9.84
N HIS A 303 -16.59 11.64 -9.16
CA HIS A 303 -15.55 12.25 -8.34
C HIS A 303 -14.55 13.07 -9.15
N TYR A 304 -14.21 12.64 -10.37
CA TYR A 304 -13.39 13.44 -11.28
C TYR A 304 -14.03 14.83 -11.50
N LYS A 305 -15.31 14.86 -11.89
CA LYS A 305 -16.04 16.11 -12.17
C LYS A 305 -16.21 16.97 -10.93
N ALA A 306 -16.49 16.34 -9.79
CA ALA A 306 -16.63 17.03 -8.52
C ALA A 306 -15.31 17.68 -8.07
N ALA A 307 -14.19 16.95 -8.11
CA ALA A 307 -12.86 17.46 -7.78
C ALA A 307 -12.44 18.58 -8.74
N GLN A 308 -12.62 18.38 -10.05
CA GLN A 308 -12.33 19.38 -11.07
C GLN A 308 -13.11 20.67 -10.81
N SER A 309 -14.43 20.58 -10.64
CA SER A 309 -15.29 21.75 -10.44
C SER A 309 -14.96 22.50 -9.16
N PHE A 310 -14.67 21.78 -8.07
CA PHE A 310 -14.37 22.38 -6.78
C PHE A 310 -12.99 23.07 -6.76
N PHE A 311 -11.95 22.41 -7.27
CA PHE A 311 -10.57 22.89 -7.14
C PHE A 311 -10.10 23.80 -8.26
N THR A 312 -10.63 23.71 -9.49
CA THR A 312 -10.19 24.57 -10.62
C THR A 312 -10.17 26.06 -10.25
N PRO A 313 -11.26 26.67 -9.74
CA PRO A 313 -11.22 28.10 -9.38
C PRO A 313 -10.30 28.38 -8.18
N ARG A 314 -10.13 27.41 -7.27
CA ARG A 314 -9.37 27.56 -6.02
C ARG A 314 -7.86 27.42 -6.21
N MET A 315 -7.43 26.66 -7.22
CA MET A 315 -6.02 26.35 -7.47
C MET A 315 -5.35 27.32 -8.44
N LYS A 316 -6.13 28.19 -9.09
CA LYS A 316 -5.64 29.16 -10.09
C LYS A 316 -4.51 30.05 -9.56
N ASP A 317 -4.66 30.54 -8.32
CA ASP A 317 -3.72 31.49 -7.72
C ASP A 317 -2.83 30.85 -6.64
N VAL A 318 -2.93 29.53 -6.45
CA VAL A 318 -2.10 28.77 -5.51
C VAL A 318 -0.88 28.23 -6.25
N ASN A 319 0.33 28.63 -5.85
CA ASN A 319 1.54 28.13 -6.50
C ASN A 319 1.63 26.59 -6.43
N GLY A 320 1.76 25.94 -7.58
CA GLY A 320 1.72 24.47 -7.71
C GLY A 320 0.32 23.84 -7.65
N GLY A 321 -0.73 24.62 -7.34
CA GLY A 321 -2.10 24.13 -7.19
C GLY A 321 -2.65 23.49 -8.47
N GLN A 322 -2.52 24.16 -9.61
CA GLN A 322 -2.99 23.62 -10.89
C GLN A 322 -2.31 22.29 -11.24
N LYS A 323 -0.98 22.21 -11.07
CA LYS A 323 -0.23 20.97 -11.33
C LYS A 323 -0.74 19.81 -10.48
N ASN A 324 -0.98 20.04 -9.18
CA ASN A 324 -1.44 18.96 -8.30
C ASN A 324 -2.90 18.57 -8.57
N LEU A 325 -3.72 19.53 -8.99
CA LEU A 325 -5.05 19.23 -9.50
C LEU A 325 -4.97 18.34 -10.75
N ASP A 326 -4.12 18.68 -11.72
CA ASP A 326 -3.95 17.89 -12.95
C ASP A 326 -3.48 16.46 -12.63
N VAL A 327 -2.49 16.30 -11.74
CA VAL A 327 -2.01 14.99 -11.26
C VAL A 327 -3.13 14.21 -10.57
N THR A 328 -3.95 14.87 -9.75
CA THR A 328 -5.09 14.23 -9.08
C THR A 328 -6.12 13.73 -10.09
N LEU A 329 -6.49 14.57 -11.06
CA LEU A 329 -7.47 14.26 -12.09
C LEU A 329 -6.99 13.13 -13.02
N GLU A 330 -5.71 13.15 -13.42
CA GLU A 330 -5.08 12.07 -14.18
C GLU A 330 -5.08 10.76 -13.38
N ALA A 331 -4.75 10.80 -12.09
CA ALA A 331 -4.76 9.62 -11.23
C ALA A 331 -6.16 8.99 -11.12
N ILE A 332 -7.23 9.80 -11.03
CA ILE A 332 -8.61 9.30 -11.05
C ILE A 332 -8.91 8.60 -12.37
N GLN A 333 -8.59 9.21 -13.52
CA GLN A 333 -8.80 8.62 -14.84
C GLN A 333 -8.02 7.31 -15.04
N LEU A 334 -6.74 7.30 -14.66
CA LEU A 334 -5.90 6.10 -14.71
C LEU A 334 -6.46 5.01 -13.79
N CYS A 335 -7.00 5.37 -12.63
CA CYS A 335 -7.64 4.41 -11.76
C CYS A 335 -8.91 3.82 -12.40
N THR A 336 -9.78 4.66 -12.97
CA THR A 336 -11.00 4.21 -13.68
C THR A 336 -10.66 3.21 -14.79
N ALA A 337 -9.66 3.54 -15.63
CA ALA A 337 -9.22 2.67 -16.71
C ALA A 337 -8.65 1.33 -16.19
N ARG A 338 -7.85 1.35 -15.11
CA ARG A 338 -7.32 0.13 -14.50
C ARG A 338 -8.41 -0.71 -13.85
N ALA A 339 -9.35 -0.10 -13.14
CA ALA A 339 -10.46 -0.82 -12.49
C ALA A 339 -11.29 -1.60 -13.53
N ALA A 340 -11.59 -0.98 -14.67
CA ALA A 340 -12.33 -1.62 -15.76
C ALA A 340 -11.66 -2.90 -16.29
N VAL A 341 -10.33 -2.96 -16.28
CA VAL A 341 -9.56 -4.13 -16.74
C VAL A 341 -9.32 -5.12 -15.61
N GLN A 342 -8.92 -4.65 -14.43
CA GLN A 342 -8.34 -5.50 -13.39
C GLN A 342 -9.37 -6.07 -12.42
N THR A 343 -10.46 -5.34 -12.11
CA THR A 343 -11.48 -5.84 -11.18
C THR A 343 -12.09 -7.18 -11.60
N PRO A 344 -12.48 -7.40 -12.88
CA PRO A 344 -12.96 -8.71 -13.32
C PRO A 344 -11.92 -9.83 -13.18
N GLU A 345 -10.65 -9.55 -13.46
CA GLU A 345 -9.54 -10.51 -13.35
C GLU A 345 -9.26 -10.90 -11.90
N ILE A 346 -9.32 -9.93 -10.98
CA ILE A 346 -9.19 -10.14 -9.54
C ILE A 346 -10.33 -10.98 -9.02
N ASN A 347 -11.57 -10.61 -9.36
CA ASN A 347 -12.76 -11.34 -8.91
C ASN A 347 -12.67 -12.81 -9.37
N ARG A 348 -12.34 -13.05 -10.65
CA ARG A 348 -12.15 -14.42 -11.18
C ARG A 348 -11.06 -15.19 -10.43
N PHE A 349 -9.94 -14.56 -10.10
CA PHE A 349 -8.87 -15.19 -9.32
C PHE A 349 -9.34 -15.53 -7.90
N LEU A 350 -10.08 -14.63 -7.25
CA LEU A 350 -10.57 -14.80 -5.89
C LEU A 350 -11.71 -15.84 -5.78
N GLU A 351 -12.47 -16.11 -6.83
CA GLU A 351 -13.48 -17.20 -6.83
C GLU A 351 -12.89 -18.55 -6.39
N ALA A 352 -11.63 -18.82 -6.73
CA ALA A 352 -10.93 -20.05 -6.33
C ALA A 352 -10.69 -20.16 -4.81
N TYR A 353 -10.87 -19.08 -4.04
CA TYR A 353 -10.66 -19.01 -2.59
C TYR A 353 -11.96 -18.96 -1.79
N LYS A 354 -13.14 -18.90 -2.43
CA LYS A 354 -14.43 -18.85 -1.71
C LYS A 354 -14.75 -20.11 -0.90
N ASN A 355 -14.14 -21.24 -1.24
CA ASN A 355 -14.35 -22.54 -0.58
C ASN A 355 -13.26 -22.81 0.45
#